data_AF-A0A162QWH0-F1
#
_entry.id   AF-A0A162QWH0-F1
#
_cell.length_a   1.000
_cell.length_b   1.000
_cell.length_c   1.000
_cell.angle_alpha   90.00
_cell.angle_beta   90.00
_cell.angle_gamma   90.00
#
_symmetry.space_group_name_H-M   'P 1'
#
loop_
_entity.id
_entity.type
_entity.pdbx_description
1 polymer ?
#
loop_
_entity_poly.entity_id
_entity_poly.type
_entity_poly.pdbx_seq_one_letter_code
_entity_poly.pdbx_strand_id
1 'polypeptide(L)'
;MGDYTKLWTELGVDLEKHDKLCAVLPELFGATYLTQENRPEAMNYFNFVVSEIHGLRIQELDEHRKNGGKVVGTFCVFVPDEVILAAKAIGIGLCAGSQFWIEDGEKVLPRNMCPLIKAFMGAKIGGTCPYFQSCDMIIGETTCDGKKKAWEVLDEYVPVHVMDLPQMKRTKDYSRWSEEIKDVIKK
;
A
#
# COMPACT_ATOMS: atom_id res chain seq x y z
N MET A 1 6.03 22.54 -0.86
CA MET A 1 5.09 21.45 -0.57
C MET A 1 3.70 22.02 -0.60
N GLY A 2 2.77 21.38 -1.29
CA GLY A 2 1.36 21.79 -1.26
C GLY A 2 0.74 21.57 0.12
N ASP A 3 -0.32 22.33 0.43
CA ASP A 3 -1.17 22.04 1.59
C ASP A 3 -2.26 21.04 1.15
N TYR A 4 -2.17 19.81 1.68
CA TYR A 4 -3.09 18.71 1.38
C TYR A 4 -4.00 18.37 2.56
N THR A 5 -4.04 19.20 3.61
CA THR A 5 -4.79 18.94 4.84
C THR A 5 -6.27 18.65 4.55
N LYS A 6 -6.87 19.41 3.63
CA LYS A 6 -8.27 19.20 3.20
C LYS A 6 -8.46 17.82 2.56
N LEU A 7 -7.57 17.45 1.63
CA LEU A 7 -7.61 16.16 0.94
C LEU A 7 -7.46 14.99 1.93
N TRP A 8 -6.49 15.07 2.83
CA TRP A 8 -6.27 14.05 3.86
C TRP A 8 -7.47 13.93 4.81
N THR A 9 -8.10 15.06 5.16
CA THR A 9 -9.33 15.06 5.97
C THR A 9 -10.48 14.35 5.26
N GLU A 10 -10.69 14.66 3.97
CA GLU A 10 -11.73 14.02 3.14
C GLU A 10 -11.51 12.51 2.99
N LEU A 11 -10.25 12.06 2.98
CA LEU A 11 -9.87 10.65 2.97
C LEU A 11 -9.96 9.97 4.35
N GLY A 12 -10.27 10.70 5.43
CA GLY A 12 -10.34 10.15 6.78
C GLY A 12 -8.97 9.82 7.39
N VAL A 13 -7.92 10.56 7.00
CA VAL A 13 -6.60 10.42 7.58
C VAL A 13 -6.57 11.03 8.99
N ASP A 14 -5.97 10.33 9.95
CA ASP A 14 -5.63 10.88 11.26
C ASP A 14 -4.46 11.87 11.10
N LEU A 15 -4.81 13.16 10.97
CA LEU A 15 -3.86 14.24 10.71
C LEU A 15 -2.81 14.37 11.82
N GLU A 16 -3.21 14.26 13.09
CA GLU A 16 -2.28 14.44 14.20
C GLU A 16 -1.19 13.37 14.20
N LYS A 17 -1.57 12.11 13.96
CA LYS A 17 -0.60 11.02 13.84
C LYS A 17 0.18 11.09 12.53
N HIS A 18 -0.47 11.45 11.42
CA HIS A 18 0.19 11.57 10.11
C HIS A 18 1.26 12.67 10.12
N ASP A 19 1.02 13.80 10.78
CA ASP A 19 1.99 14.88 10.92
C ASP A 19 3.24 14.42 11.69
N LYS A 20 3.07 13.57 12.72
CA LYS A 20 4.19 12.97 13.45
C LYS A 20 5.03 12.07 12.55
N LEU A 21 4.40 11.29 11.66
CA LEU A 21 5.10 10.48 10.66
C LEU A 21 5.87 11.37 9.67
N CYS A 22 5.23 12.43 9.17
CA CYS A 22 5.80 13.32 8.16
C CYS A 22 6.92 14.21 8.70
N ALA A 23 6.90 14.58 9.99
CA ALA A 23 7.91 15.44 10.61
C ALA A 23 9.34 14.85 10.56
N VAL A 24 9.47 13.52 10.59
CA VAL A 24 10.76 12.84 10.68
C VAL A 24 11.35 12.51 9.30
N LEU A 25 10.50 12.40 8.28
CA LEU A 25 10.91 11.92 6.96
C LEU A 25 11.92 12.83 6.25
N PRO A 26 11.78 14.17 6.23
CA PRO A 26 12.74 15.06 5.56
C PRO A 26 14.14 14.98 6.16
N GLU A 27 14.25 14.87 7.49
CA GLU A 27 15.53 14.76 8.19
C GLU A 27 16.23 13.44 7.81
N LEU A 28 15.53 12.32 7.92
CA LEU A 28 16.07 11.00 7.58
C LEU A 28 16.47 10.91 6.11
N PHE A 29 15.64 11.41 5.20
CA PHE A 29 15.94 11.40 3.78
C PHE A 29 17.11 12.32 3.44
N GLY A 30 17.15 13.51 4.05
CA GLY A 30 18.25 14.46 3.94
C GLY A 30 19.58 13.83 4.35
N ALA A 31 19.64 13.30 5.57
CA ALA A 31 20.84 12.68 6.13
C ALA A 31 21.30 11.43 5.37
N THR A 32 20.35 10.61 4.89
CA THR A 32 20.67 9.34 4.22
C THR A 32 21.05 9.53 2.76
N TYR A 33 20.31 10.36 2.01
CA TYR A 33 20.43 10.45 0.56
C TYR A 33 20.99 11.78 0.07
N LEU A 34 20.57 12.91 0.64
CA LEU A 34 20.95 14.22 0.09
C LEU A 34 22.40 14.62 0.38
N THR A 35 23.04 13.97 1.36
CA THR A 35 24.45 14.15 1.72
C THR A 35 25.42 13.35 0.85
N GLN A 36 24.95 12.38 0.07
CA GLN A 36 25.83 11.53 -0.73
C GLN A 36 26.34 12.27 -1.96
N GLU A 37 27.64 12.12 -2.24
CA GLU A 37 28.30 12.71 -3.41
C GLU A 37 28.05 11.88 -4.69
N ASN A 38 28.24 12.50 -5.86
CA ASN A 38 28.16 11.86 -7.18
C ASN A 38 26.82 11.20 -7.51
N ARG A 39 25.72 11.71 -6.94
CA ARG A 39 24.36 11.27 -7.29
C ARG A 39 23.99 11.74 -8.69
N PRO A 40 23.39 10.89 -9.54
CA PRO A 40 22.91 11.30 -10.85
C PRO A 40 21.87 12.43 -10.75
N GLU A 41 21.94 13.41 -11.64
CA GLU A 41 20.97 14.52 -11.70
C GLU A 41 19.53 14.03 -11.88
N ALA A 42 19.35 12.91 -12.60
CA ALA A 42 18.06 12.24 -12.77
C ALA A 42 17.40 11.82 -11.45
N MET A 43 18.14 11.77 -10.33
CA MET A 43 17.58 11.52 -9.00
C MET A 43 16.65 12.63 -8.51
N ASN A 44 16.68 13.81 -9.13
CA ASN A 44 15.83 14.94 -8.74
C ASN A 44 14.33 14.64 -8.90
N TYR A 45 13.95 13.79 -9.87
CA TYR A 45 12.58 13.30 -9.96
C TYR A 45 12.18 12.52 -8.70
N PHE A 46 13.01 11.59 -8.24
CA PHE A 46 12.70 10.79 -7.04
C PHE A 46 12.80 11.61 -5.75
N ASN A 47 13.72 12.59 -5.67
CA ASN A 47 13.76 13.55 -4.57
C ASN A 47 12.43 14.31 -4.46
N PHE A 48 11.90 14.76 -5.59
CA PHE A 48 10.60 15.41 -5.67
C PHE A 48 9.47 14.47 -5.23
N VAL A 49 9.44 13.24 -5.73
CA VAL A 49 8.42 12.25 -5.32
C VAL A 49 8.46 12.01 -3.81
N VAL A 50 9.64 11.91 -3.19
CA VAL A 50 9.75 11.73 -1.74
C VAL A 50 9.30 12.99 -0.99
N SER A 51 9.61 14.18 -1.50
CA SER A 51 9.13 15.43 -0.91
C SER A 51 7.61 15.57 -0.97
N GLU A 52 6.97 14.91 -1.94
CA GLU A 52 5.52 14.91 -2.15
C GLU A 52 4.91 13.52 -1.89
N ILE A 53 5.55 12.70 -1.04
CA ILE A 53 5.24 11.26 -0.93
C ILE A 53 3.76 10.99 -0.60
N HIS A 54 3.14 11.88 0.18
CA HIS A 54 1.72 11.84 0.56
C HIS A 54 0.92 13.02 -0.02
N GLY A 55 1.49 13.77 -0.96
CA GLY A 55 0.90 14.96 -1.57
C GLY A 55 0.32 14.66 -2.95
N LEU A 56 1.02 15.11 -3.99
CA LEU A 56 0.55 15.08 -5.39
C LEU A 56 -0.03 13.74 -5.84
N ARG A 57 0.64 12.62 -5.55
CA ARG A 57 0.14 11.32 -5.99
C ARG A 57 -1.20 10.96 -5.33
N ILE A 58 -1.43 11.37 -4.08
CA ILE A 58 -2.69 11.15 -3.39
C ILE A 58 -3.80 11.98 -4.04
N GLN A 59 -3.50 13.21 -4.45
CA GLN A 59 -4.44 14.03 -5.20
C GLN A 59 -4.82 13.38 -6.54
N GLU A 60 -3.85 12.85 -7.29
CA GLU A 60 -4.12 12.12 -8.54
C GLU A 60 -5.03 10.90 -8.32
N LEU A 61 -4.83 10.16 -7.22
CA LEU A 61 -5.68 9.02 -6.85
C LEU A 61 -7.11 9.47 -6.53
N ASP A 62 -7.27 10.54 -5.75
CA ASP A 62 -8.57 11.09 -5.39
C ASP A 62 -9.33 11.62 -6.63
N GLU A 63 -8.66 12.34 -7.52
CA GLU A 63 -9.22 12.80 -8.79
C GLU A 63 -9.65 11.62 -9.68
N HIS A 64 -8.84 10.57 -9.76
CA HIS A 64 -9.19 9.34 -10.49
C HIS A 64 -10.47 8.70 -9.94
N ARG A 65 -10.60 8.60 -8.61
CA ARG A 65 -11.79 8.05 -7.95
C ARG A 65 -13.02 8.93 -8.14
N LYS A 66 -12.89 10.26 -8.05
CA LYS A 66 -13.96 11.22 -8.32
C LYS A 66 -14.47 11.13 -9.77
N ASN A 67 -13.60 10.72 -10.70
CA ASN A 67 -13.95 10.45 -12.10
C ASN A 67 -14.47 9.01 -12.35
N GLY A 68 -14.82 8.27 -11.28
CA GLY A 68 -15.38 6.92 -11.37
C GLY A 68 -14.35 5.79 -11.48
N GLY A 69 -13.06 6.12 -11.47
CA GLY A 69 -11.97 5.15 -11.42
C GLY A 69 -11.87 4.42 -10.07
N LYS A 70 -10.97 3.43 -10.00
CA LYS A 70 -10.76 2.60 -8.81
C LYS A 70 -9.29 2.51 -8.44
N VAL A 71 -9.01 2.46 -7.14
CA VAL A 71 -7.67 2.28 -6.60
C VAL A 71 -7.59 0.94 -5.88
N VAL A 72 -6.65 0.09 -6.31
CA VAL A 72 -6.48 -1.27 -5.80
C VAL A 72 -5.14 -1.37 -5.10
N GLY A 73 -5.16 -1.69 -3.81
CA GLY A 73 -3.94 -1.93 -3.04
C GLY A 73 -3.45 -3.37 -3.18
N THR A 74 -2.15 -3.57 -3.36
CA THR A 74 -1.51 -4.88 -3.52
C THR A 74 -0.30 -5.02 -2.60
N PHE A 75 0.05 -6.26 -2.26
CA PHE A 75 1.14 -6.56 -1.34
C PHE A 75 2.14 -7.58 -1.89
N CYS A 76 1.93 -8.05 -3.12
CA CYS A 76 2.79 -9.05 -3.73
C CYS A 76 2.84 -8.87 -5.25
N VAL A 77 4.00 -9.13 -5.81
CA VAL A 77 4.27 -9.09 -7.26
C VAL A 77 3.55 -10.20 -8.05
N PHE A 78 2.91 -11.15 -7.35
CA PHE A 78 2.05 -12.15 -8.01
C PHE A 78 0.66 -11.61 -8.33
N VAL A 79 0.22 -10.51 -7.71
CA VAL A 79 -1.02 -9.86 -8.13
C VAL A 79 -0.79 -9.26 -9.53
N PRO A 80 -1.61 -9.58 -10.53
CA PRO A 80 -1.36 -9.17 -11.92
C PRO A 80 -1.72 -7.70 -12.13
N ASP A 81 -0.71 -6.82 -12.11
CA ASP A 81 -0.87 -5.39 -12.39
C ASP A 81 -1.49 -5.13 -13.76
N GLU A 82 -1.27 -6.04 -14.72
CA GLU A 82 -1.84 -5.96 -16.07
C GLU A 82 -3.37 -6.04 -16.06
N VAL A 83 -3.96 -6.81 -15.15
CA VAL A 83 -5.43 -6.90 -15.00
C VAL A 83 -5.98 -5.61 -14.41
N ILE A 84 -5.32 -5.07 -13.39
CA ILE A 84 -5.70 -3.79 -12.76
C ILE A 84 -5.65 -2.66 -13.78
N LEU A 85 -4.56 -2.59 -14.55
CA LEU A 85 -4.38 -1.60 -15.61
C LEU A 85 -5.42 -1.75 -16.73
N ALA A 86 -5.72 -2.98 -17.16
CA ALA A 86 -6.72 -3.25 -18.19
C ALA A 86 -8.14 -2.83 -17.75
N ALA A 87 -8.44 -2.93 -16.46
CA ALA A 87 -9.67 -2.41 -15.86
C ALA A 87 -9.71 -0.88 -15.73
N LYS A 88 -8.66 -0.17 -16.17
CA LYS A 88 -8.45 1.28 -15.99
C LYS A 88 -8.45 1.71 -14.52
N ALA A 89 -8.09 0.78 -13.62
CA ALA A 89 -7.86 1.07 -12.22
C ALA A 89 -6.38 1.42 -12.00
N ILE A 90 -6.08 1.98 -10.83
CA ILE A 90 -4.72 2.27 -10.39
C ILE A 90 -4.32 1.26 -9.32
N GLY A 91 -3.28 0.47 -9.60
CA GLY A 91 -2.63 -0.40 -8.63
C GLY A 91 -1.62 0.37 -7.78
N ILE A 92 -1.60 0.13 -6.47
CA ILE A 92 -0.58 0.67 -5.56
C ILE A 92 -0.02 -0.43 -4.64
N GLY A 93 1.31 -0.53 -4.56
CA GLY A 93 1.99 -1.44 -3.64
C GLY A 93 2.04 -0.87 -2.23
N LEU A 94 1.48 -1.58 -1.25
CA LEU A 94 1.30 -1.09 0.13
C LEU A 94 2.10 -1.85 1.18
N CYS A 95 3.07 -2.68 0.76
CA CYS A 95 4.04 -3.24 1.68
C CYS A 95 4.71 -2.13 2.49
N ALA A 96 4.58 -2.19 3.81
CA ALA A 96 4.98 -1.12 4.70
C ALA A 96 6.32 -1.41 5.39
N GLY A 97 7.18 -0.39 5.47
CA GLY A 97 8.52 -0.50 6.05
C GLY A 97 8.77 0.40 7.26
N SER A 98 7.75 1.12 7.76
CA SER A 98 7.93 2.08 8.86
C SER A 98 7.68 1.44 10.22
N GLN A 99 8.64 1.62 11.14
CA GLN A 99 8.49 1.22 12.55
C GLN A 99 7.33 1.96 13.25
N PHE A 100 7.01 3.17 12.78
CA PHE A 100 5.92 4.01 13.29
C PHE A 100 4.57 3.27 13.35
N TRP A 101 4.29 2.40 12.39
CA TRP A 101 3.02 1.70 12.31
C TRP A 101 2.95 0.40 13.12
N ILE A 102 4.08 -0.09 13.63
CA ILE A 102 4.13 -1.42 14.27
C ILE A 102 3.22 -1.49 15.50
N GLU A 103 3.24 -0.47 16.36
CA GLU A 103 2.44 -0.47 17.59
C GLU A 103 0.94 -0.48 17.33
N ASP A 104 0.48 0.26 16.32
CA ASP A 104 -0.92 0.22 15.92
C ASP A 104 -1.27 -1.18 15.40
N GLY A 105 -0.43 -1.80 14.55
CA GLY A 105 -0.64 -3.17 14.06
C GLY A 105 -0.68 -4.24 15.15
N GLU A 106 0.14 -4.12 16.20
CA GLU A 106 0.18 -5.06 17.33
C GLU A 106 -1.10 -5.05 18.19
N LYS A 107 -2.00 -4.08 17.99
CA LYS A 107 -3.32 -4.08 18.66
C LYS A 107 -4.23 -5.21 18.18
N VAL A 108 -4.02 -5.68 16.94
CA VAL A 108 -4.85 -6.72 16.31
C VAL A 108 -4.03 -7.90 15.77
N LEU A 109 -2.70 -7.81 15.80
CA LEU A 109 -1.78 -8.86 15.36
C LEU A 109 -0.79 -9.26 16.45
N PRO A 110 -0.30 -10.52 16.46
CA PRO A 110 0.75 -10.96 17.35
C PRO A 110 2.06 -10.16 17.20
N ARG A 111 2.71 -9.84 18.32
CA ARG A 111 3.99 -9.11 18.34
C ARG A 111 5.13 -9.84 17.63
N ASN A 112 5.08 -11.18 17.63
CA ASN A 112 6.05 -12.06 16.97
C ASN A 112 5.76 -12.29 15.47
N MET A 113 4.90 -11.47 14.85
CA MET A 113 4.64 -11.47 13.41
C MET A 113 5.67 -10.63 12.64
N CYS A 114 5.83 -10.92 11.34
CA CYS A 114 6.67 -10.16 10.43
C CYS A 114 6.39 -8.64 10.52
N PRO A 115 7.41 -7.78 10.66
CA PRO A 115 7.21 -6.34 10.83
C PRO A 115 6.52 -5.68 9.63
N LEU A 116 6.73 -6.16 8.41
CA LEU A 116 6.00 -5.67 7.23
C LEU A 116 4.48 -5.81 7.38
N ILE A 117 4.03 -6.93 7.95
CA ILE A 117 2.61 -7.23 8.14
C ILE A 117 2.02 -6.35 9.22
N LYS A 118 2.73 -6.25 10.35
CA LYS A 118 2.35 -5.36 11.45
C LYS A 118 2.27 -3.90 10.97
N ALA A 119 3.24 -3.46 10.17
CA ALA A 119 3.30 -2.10 9.68
C ALA A 119 2.16 -1.77 8.71
N PHE A 120 1.81 -2.64 7.75
CA PHE A 120 0.70 -2.30 6.85
C PHE A 120 -0.65 -2.34 7.58
N MET A 121 -0.82 -3.26 8.53
CA MET A 121 -2.03 -3.33 9.32
C MET A 121 -2.17 -2.04 10.13
N GLY A 122 -1.10 -1.64 10.82
CA GLY A 122 -1.02 -0.38 11.56
C GLY A 122 -1.25 0.86 10.69
N ALA A 123 -0.76 0.87 9.45
CA ALA A 123 -0.99 1.97 8.51
C ALA A 123 -2.48 2.16 8.19
N LYS A 124 -3.23 1.07 8.03
CA LYS A 124 -4.69 1.12 7.80
C LYS A 124 -5.46 1.45 9.07
N ILE A 125 -5.26 0.69 10.15
CA ILE A 125 -6.06 0.84 11.38
C ILE A 125 -5.71 2.11 12.15
N GLY A 126 -4.46 2.56 12.05
CA GLY A 126 -4.02 3.84 12.60
C GLY A 126 -4.52 5.03 11.80
N GLY A 127 -5.09 4.82 10.61
CA GLY A 127 -5.65 5.89 9.79
C GLY A 127 -4.60 6.83 9.19
N THR A 128 -3.31 6.46 9.17
CA THR A 128 -2.23 7.43 8.92
C THR A 128 -1.64 7.36 7.52
N CYS A 129 -1.90 6.32 6.71
CA CYS A 129 -1.37 6.24 5.35
C CYS A 129 -2.42 6.72 4.33
N PRO A 130 -2.22 7.88 3.68
CA PRO A 130 -3.20 8.38 2.70
C PRO A 130 -3.40 7.44 1.51
N TYR A 131 -2.34 6.75 1.05
CA TYR A 131 -2.47 5.72 0.01
C TYR A 131 -3.46 4.62 0.39
N PHE A 132 -3.37 4.13 1.62
CA PHE A 132 -4.26 3.07 2.11
C PHE A 132 -5.71 3.59 2.26
N GLN A 133 -5.88 4.86 2.66
CA GLN A 133 -7.21 5.49 2.71
C GLN A 133 -7.79 5.78 1.32
N SER A 134 -6.95 5.89 0.29
CA SER A 134 -7.39 6.03 -1.09
C SER A 134 -7.85 4.71 -1.73
N CYS A 135 -7.57 3.53 -1.14
CA CYS A 135 -7.96 2.24 -1.72
C CYS A 135 -9.47 1.98 -1.67
N ASP A 136 -10.03 1.55 -2.80
CA ASP A 136 -11.40 1.03 -2.86
C ASP A 136 -11.46 -0.46 -2.48
N MET A 137 -10.38 -1.20 -2.73
CA MET A 137 -10.21 -2.59 -2.30
C MET A 137 -8.73 -2.98 -2.21
N ILE A 138 -8.48 -4.11 -1.57
CA ILE A 138 -7.18 -4.78 -1.51
C ILE A 138 -7.25 -6.11 -2.25
N ILE A 139 -6.18 -6.47 -2.97
CA ILE A 139 -5.94 -7.85 -3.40
C ILE A 139 -4.84 -8.44 -2.53
N GLY A 140 -5.23 -9.39 -1.68
CA GLY A 140 -4.32 -10.20 -0.87
C GLY A 140 -3.97 -11.52 -1.55
N GLU A 141 -2.96 -12.20 -1.02
CA GLU A 141 -2.46 -13.47 -1.57
C GLU A 141 -2.09 -14.49 -0.47
N THR A 142 -2.21 -15.79 -0.75
CA THR A 142 -1.90 -16.89 0.18
C THR A 142 -0.41 -17.28 0.23
N THR A 143 0.50 -16.29 0.32
CA THR A 143 1.96 -16.53 0.31
C THR A 143 2.49 -17.09 1.63
N CYS A 144 2.71 -16.22 2.62
CA CYS A 144 3.17 -16.61 3.95
C CYS A 144 1.99 -16.73 4.92
N ASP A 145 2.17 -17.49 6.00
CA ASP A 145 1.11 -17.71 6.98
C ASP A 145 0.62 -16.40 7.61
N GLY A 146 1.55 -15.49 7.92
CA GLY A 146 1.20 -14.20 8.50
C GLY A 146 0.28 -13.38 7.61
N LYS A 147 0.59 -13.25 6.32
CA LYS A 147 -0.23 -12.46 5.37
C LYS A 147 -1.58 -13.12 5.14
N LYS A 148 -1.57 -14.43 4.85
CA LYS A 148 -2.78 -15.23 4.65
C LYS A 148 -3.80 -15.02 5.78
N LYS A 149 -3.35 -15.01 7.04
CA LYS A 149 -4.21 -14.79 8.21
C LYS A 149 -4.50 -13.31 8.48
N ALA A 150 -3.58 -12.41 8.17
CA ALA A 150 -3.81 -10.97 8.32
C ALA A 150 -4.89 -10.43 7.38
N TRP A 151 -5.10 -11.04 6.21
CA TRP A 151 -6.18 -10.66 5.29
C TRP A 151 -7.56 -10.83 5.89
N GLU A 152 -7.79 -11.87 6.69
CA GLU A 152 -9.05 -12.09 7.39
C GLU A 152 -9.37 -10.96 8.37
N VAL A 153 -8.35 -10.43 9.04
CA VAL A 153 -8.48 -9.28 9.94
C VAL A 153 -8.62 -7.97 9.16
N LEU A 154 -7.87 -7.82 8.06
CA LEU A 154 -7.88 -6.59 7.27
C LEU A 154 -9.24 -6.36 6.57
N ASP A 155 -9.95 -7.44 6.22
CA ASP A 155 -11.27 -7.40 5.57
C ASP A 155 -12.35 -6.71 6.43
N GLU A 156 -12.15 -6.62 7.75
CA GLU A 156 -13.02 -5.84 8.64
C GLU A 156 -12.89 -4.31 8.42
N TYR A 157 -11.81 -3.86 7.78
CA TYR A 157 -11.46 -2.44 7.61
C TYR A 157 -11.49 -1.94 6.16
N VAL A 158 -11.32 -2.84 5.19
CA VAL A 158 -11.33 -2.55 3.75
C VAL A 158 -11.62 -3.85 3.00
N PRO A 159 -12.44 -3.84 1.93
CA PRO A 159 -12.72 -5.06 1.18
C PRO A 159 -11.44 -5.74 0.67
N VAL A 160 -11.25 -7.02 1.01
CA VAL A 160 -10.11 -7.83 0.56
C VAL A 160 -10.58 -8.96 -0.33
N HIS A 161 -10.02 -9.02 -1.54
CA HIS A 161 -10.08 -10.22 -2.37
C HIS A 161 -8.78 -11.01 -2.23
N VAL A 162 -8.85 -12.27 -1.80
CA VAL A 162 -7.66 -13.11 -1.62
C VAL A 162 -7.49 -14.06 -2.80
N MET A 163 -6.35 -13.96 -3.49
CA MET A 163 -5.91 -14.92 -4.51
C MET A 163 -5.18 -16.10 -3.87
N ASP A 164 -5.53 -17.34 -4.24
CA ASP A 164 -4.85 -18.53 -3.76
C ASP A 164 -3.64 -18.92 -4.64
N LEU A 165 -2.45 -18.44 -4.25
CA LEU A 165 -1.20 -18.73 -4.93
C LEU A 165 -0.74 -20.18 -4.66
N PRO A 166 -0.56 -21.02 -5.70
CA PRO A 166 -0.06 -22.38 -5.51
C PRO A 166 1.36 -22.43 -4.94
N GLN A 167 1.63 -23.44 -4.10
CA GLN A 167 2.95 -23.62 -3.46
C GLN A 167 3.94 -24.45 -4.29
N MET A 168 3.54 -24.91 -5.48
CA MET A 168 4.37 -25.67 -6.40
C MET A 168 4.18 -25.17 -7.83
N LYS A 169 5.08 -25.57 -8.73
CA LYS A 169 5.13 -25.13 -10.13
C LYS A 169 4.92 -26.28 -11.12
N ARG A 170 3.95 -27.17 -10.84
CA ARG A 170 3.59 -28.28 -11.74
C ARG A 170 2.50 -27.81 -12.71
N THR A 171 2.24 -28.58 -13.78
CA THR A 171 1.19 -28.28 -14.76
C THR A 171 -0.16 -27.95 -14.12
N LYS A 172 -0.60 -28.75 -13.13
CA LYS A 172 -1.85 -28.50 -12.40
C LYS A 172 -1.87 -27.20 -11.60
N ASP A 173 -0.71 -26.77 -11.10
CA ASP A 173 -0.59 -25.55 -10.30
C ASP A 173 -0.67 -24.33 -11.23
N TYR A 174 -0.07 -24.39 -12.43
CA TYR A 174 -0.23 -23.35 -13.45
C TYR A 174 -1.69 -23.22 -13.90
N SER A 175 -2.39 -24.34 -14.13
CA SER A 175 -3.82 -24.31 -14.46
C SER A 175 -4.63 -23.65 -13.35
N ARG A 176 -4.39 -24.02 -12.09
CA ARG A 176 -5.07 -23.41 -10.94
C ARG A 176 -4.80 -21.90 -10.85
N TRP A 177 -3.54 -21.49 -10.98
CA TRP A 177 -3.17 -20.08 -10.95
C TRP A 177 -3.81 -19.28 -12.09
N SER A 178 -3.93 -19.88 -13.28
CA SER A 178 -4.65 -19.24 -14.39
C SER A 178 -6.13 -19.03 -14.08
N GLU A 179 -6.78 -19.92 -13.32
CA GLU A 179 -8.17 -19.73 -12.90
C GLU A 179 -8.30 -18.63 -11.85
N GLU A 180 -7.38 -18.55 -10.87
CA GLU A 180 -7.34 -17.45 -9.89
C GLU A 180 -7.25 -16.08 -10.57
N ILE A 181 -6.42 -15.94 -11.60
CA ILE A 181 -6.34 -14.70 -12.39
C ILE A 181 -7.70 -14.38 -13.06
N LYS A 182 -8.38 -15.39 -13.62
CA LYS A 182 -9.70 -15.19 -14.24
C LYS A 182 -10.77 -14.81 -13.22
N ASP A 183 -10.66 -15.27 -11.98
CA ASP A 183 -11.59 -14.93 -10.93
C ASP A 183 -11.40 -13.49 -10.43
N VAL A 184 -10.16 -12.99 -10.38
CA VAL A 184 -9.89 -11.57 -10.13
C VAL A 184 -10.52 -10.67 -11.20
N ILE A 185 -10.47 -11.06 -12.48
CA ILE A 185 -11.07 -10.28 -13.58
C ILE A 185 -12.58 -10.06 -13.40
N LYS A 186 -13.27 -10.94 -12.67
CA LYS A 186 -14.73 -10.85 -12.43
C LYS A 186 -15.10 -9.93 -11.27
N LYS A 187 -14.13 -9.44 -10.51
CA LYS A 187 -14.32 -8.54 -9.36
C LYS A 187 -14.33 -7.09 -9.80
#